data_AF-A0A7V3WF30-F1
#
_entry.id   AF-A0A7V3WF30-F1
#
_cell.length_a   1.000
_cell.length_b   1.000
_cell.length_c   1.000
_cell.angle_alpha   90.00
_cell.angle_beta   90.00
_cell.angle_gamma   90.00
#
_symmetry.space_group_name_H-M   'P 1'
#
loop_
_entity.id
_entity.type
_entity.pdbx_description
1 polymer ?
#
loop_
_entity_poly.entity_id
_entity_poly.type
_entity_poly.pdbx_seq_one_letter_code
_entity_poly.pdbx_strand_id
1 'polypeptide(L)'
;MQREFYLDLARQGLRMPIGTDLVLHEKDDVDGILVDGYRLGQVVEEAARRYRTPLAVPHMDLMIEKTAMLELLDVPVSKYQPTTSPPRLLPRWWRQCVTDCMRHR
;
A
#
# COMPACT_ATOMS: atom_id res chain seq x y z
N MET A 1 -15.34 13.17 -2.10
CA MET A 1 -14.67 12.74 -0.85
C MET A 1 -14.53 13.95 0.07
N GLN A 2 -14.98 13.87 1.34
CA GLN A 2 -14.98 15.00 2.27
C GLN A 2 -13.63 15.13 2.97
N ARG A 3 -13.00 16.30 2.93
CA ARG A 3 -11.64 16.54 3.44
C ARG A 3 -11.56 16.28 4.96
N GLU A 4 -12.59 16.68 5.67
CA GLU A 4 -12.70 16.66 7.12
C GLU A 4 -12.62 15.21 7.64
N PHE A 5 -13.23 14.26 6.93
CA PHE A 5 -13.15 12.82 7.23
C PHE A 5 -11.69 12.34 7.34
N TYR A 6 -10.84 12.64 6.35
CA TYR A 6 -9.44 12.22 6.35
C TYR A 6 -8.62 12.89 7.46
N LEU A 7 -8.91 14.16 7.74
CA LEU A 7 -8.23 14.89 8.82
C LEU A 7 -8.58 14.31 10.19
N ASP A 8 -9.83 13.88 10.40
CA ASP A 8 -10.26 13.26 11.64
C ASP A 8 -9.63 11.88 11.84
N LEU A 9 -9.48 11.08 10.77
CA LEU A 9 -8.73 9.82 10.84
C LEU A 9 -7.27 10.04 11.25
N ALA A 10 -6.61 11.07 10.71
CA ALA A 10 -5.24 11.40 11.08
C ALA A 10 -5.13 11.86 12.55
N ARG A 11 -6.08 12.68 13.02
CA ARG A 11 -6.16 13.14 14.42
C ARG A 11 -6.37 11.99 15.40
N GLN A 12 -7.11 10.96 15.00
CA GLN A 12 -7.32 9.74 15.78
C GLN A 12 -6.08 8.83 15.83
N GLY A 13 -4.97 9.22 15.18
CA GLY A 13 -3.74 8.44 15.16
C GLY A 13 -3.86 7.16 14.33
N LEU A 14 -4.82 7.09 13.40
CA LEU A 14 -4.99 5.93 12.53
C LEU A 14 -3.71 5.71 11.73
N ARG A 15 -3.12 4.52 11.87
CA ARG A 15 -1.99 4.06 11.05
C ARG A 15 -2.52 2.99 10.12
N MET A 16 -2.54 3.28 8.82
CA MET A 16 -3.05 2.34 7.82
C MET A 16 -1.94 1.34 7.50
N PRO A 17 -2.07 0.05 7.87
CA PRO A 17 -1.19 -0.97 7.34
C PRO A 17 -1.46 -1.11 5.83
N ILE A 18 -0.52 -1.73 5.11
CA ILE A 18 -0.77 -2.33 3.78
C ILE A 18 -1.71 -3.55 3.93
N GLY A 19 -2.81 -3.40 4.66
CA GLY A 19 -3.65 -4.50 5.15
C GLY A 19 -4.26 -5.30 4.01
N THR A 20 -4.67 -4.63 2.94
CA THR A 20 -5.18 -5.29 1.72
C THR A 20 -4.10 -6.19 1.11
N ASP A 21 -2.85 -5.74 1.06
CA ASP A 21 -1.74 -6.51 0.49
C ASP A 21 -1.39 -7.72 1.37
N LEU A 22 -1.42 -7.56 2.70
CA LEU A 22 -1.23 -8.65 3.65
C LEU A 22 -2.31 -9.73 3.49
N VAL A 23 -3.59 -9.34 3.43
CA VAL A 23 -4.71 -10.29 3.27
C VAL A 23 -4.73 -10.90 1.86
N LEU A 24 -4.33 -10.16 0.83
CA LEU A 24 -4.25 -10.65 -0.55
C LEU A 24 -3.27 -11.83 -0.66
N HIS A 25 -2.08 -11.71 -0.08
CA HIS A 25 -1.03 -12.74 -0.14
C HIS A 25 -1.33 -13.99 0.73
N GLU A 26 -2.44 -14.00 1.48
CA GLU A 26 -2.96 -15.20 2.14
C GLU A 26 -3.87 -16.03 1.21
N LYS A 27 -4.24 -15.52 0.04
CA LYS A 27 -5.14 -16.20 -0.91
C LYS A 27 -4.35 -17.08 -1.88
N ASP A 28 -4.98 -18.17 -2.33
CA ASP A 28 -4.33 -19.12 -3.25
C ASP A 28 -4.11 -18.56 -4.67
N ASP A 29 -4.94 -17.61 -5.11
CA ASP A 29 -4.93 -17.04 -6.46
C ASP A 29 -4.76 -15.51 -6.42
N VAL A 30 -3.56 -15.06 -6.07
CA VAL A 30 -3.22 -13.62 -5.95
C VAL A 30 -3.37 -12.90 -7.30
N ASP A 31 -2.76 -13.45 -8.35
CA ASP A 31 -2.71 -12.81 -9.67
C ASP A 31 -4.12 -12.67 -10.29
N GLY A 32 -4.97 -13.69 -10.14
CA GLY A 32 -6.35 -13.64 -10.61
C GLY A 32 -7.23 -12.67 -9.83
N ILE A 33 -6.93 -12.41 -8.55
CA ILE A 33 -7.64 -11.40 -7.75
C ILE A 33 -7.24 -9.98 -8.15
N LEU A 34 -5.96 -9.74 -8.47
CA LEU A 34 -5.47 -8.40 -8.84
C LEU A 34 -6.14 -7.84 -10.10
N VAL A 35 -6.49 -8.71 -11.05
CA VAL A 35 -7.15 -8.32 -12.30
C VAL A 35 -8.69 -8.36 -12.22
N ASP A 36 -9.25 -8.80 -11.10
CA ASP A 36 -10.69 -8.87 -10.85
C ASP A 36 -11.08 -7.86 -9.75
N GLY A 37 -11.64 -6.73 -10.17
CA GLY A 37 -12.03 -5.65 -9.26
C GLY A 37 -13.06 -6.06 -8.20
N TYR A 38 -13.92 -7.05 -8.48
CA TYR A 38 -14.90 -7.52 -7.50
C TYR A 38 -14.22 -8.35 -6.41
N ARG A 39 -13.38 -9.32 -6.81
CA ARG A 39 -12.61 -10.14 -5.87
C ARG A 39 -11.64 -9.29 -5.05
N LEU A 40 -11.00 -8.31 -5.68
CA LEU A 40 -10.13 -7.35 -4.98
C LEU A 40 -10.90 -6.50 -3.97
N GLY A 41 -12.12 -6.07 -4.31
CA GLY A 41 -13.01 -5.35 -3.40
C GLY A 41 -13.34 -6.15 -2.13
N GLN A 42 -13.54 -7.47 -2.27
CA GLN A 42 -13.77 -8.36 -1.11
C GLN A 42 -12.53 -8.45 -0.21
N VAL A 43 -11.32 -8.50 -0.79
CA VAL A 43 -10.07 -8.48 -0.02
C VAL A 43 -9.88 -7.15 0.71
N VAL A 44 -10.22 -6.03 0.08
CA VAL A 44 -10.21 -4.69 0.69
C VAL A 44 -11.17 -4.63 1.88
N GLU A 45 -12.39 -5.14 1.72
CA GLU A 45 -13.38 -5.20 2.79
C GLU A 45 -12.91 -6.07 3.96
N GLU A 46 -12.36 -7.25 3.66
CA GLU A 46 -11.81 -8.16 4.66
C GLU A 46 -10.68 -7.50 5.45
N ALA A 47 -9.74 -6.85 4.76
CA ALA A 47 -8.64 -6.12 5.40
C ALA A 47 -9.14 -4.97 6.28
N ALA A 48 -10.11 -4.19 5.80
CA ALA A 48 -10.71 -3.09 6.56
C ALA A 48 -11.35 -3.58 7.87
N ARG A 49 -12.11 -4.69 7.81
CA ARG A 49 -12.71 -5.34 8.99
C ARG A 49 -11.63 -5.90 9.93
N ARG A 50 -10.66 -6.65 9.39
CA ARG A 50 -9.62 -7.34 10.16
C ARG A 50 -8.74 -6.38 10.93
N TYR A 51 -8.31 -5.29 10.29
CA TYR A 51 -7.43 -4.29 10.90
C TYR A 51 -8.18 -3.12 11.53
N ARG A 52 -9.53 -3.16 11.52
CA ARG A 52 -10.40 -2.11 12.06
C ARG A 52 -10.05 -0.73 11.47
N THR A 53 -9.72 -0.69 10.19
CA THR A 53 -9.43 0.55 9.48
C THR A 53 -10.61 0.93 8.59
N PRO A 54 -11.09 2.18 8.64
CA PRO A 54 -12.19 2.63 7.80
C PRO A 54 -11.82 2.76 6.32
N LEU A 55 -10.53 2.62 6.01
CA LEU A 55 -9.97 2.59 4.66
C LEU A 55 -8.91 1.49 4.62
N ALA A 56 -8.97 0.62 3.63
CA ALA A 56 -7.91 -0.33 3.29
C ALA A 56 -7.53 -0.07 1.84
N VAL A 57 -6.28 0.33 1.62
CA VAL A 57 -5.77 0.68 0.29
C VAL A 57 -4.81 -0.43 -0.13
N PRO A 58 -4.96 -1.03 -1.32
CA PRO A 58 -3.97 -1.96 -1.85
C PRO A 58 -2.62 -1.26 -2.01
N HIS A 59 -1.53 -2.01 -1.87
CA HIS A 59 -0.21 -1.48 -2.11
C HIS A 59 -0.10 -1.07 -3.58
N MET A 60 -0.12 0.24 -3.84
CA MET A 60 -0.02 0.79 -5.18
C MET A 60 1.47 0.87 -5.55
N ASP A 61 1.96 -0.20 -6.18
CA ASP A 61 3.36 -0.30 -6.59
C ASP A 61 3.72 0.63 -7.77
N LEU A 62 2.71 1.19 -8.43
CA LEU A 62 2.79 2.10 -9.59
C LEU A 62 3.68 1.56 -10.71
N MET A 63 3.71 0.23 -10.90
CA MET A 63 4.61 -0.38 -11.88
C MET A 63 4.27 0.02 -13.32
N ILE A 64 2.99 0.22 -13.63
CA ILE A 64 2.54 0.68 -14.95
C ILE A 64 3.09 2.10 -15.21
N GLU A 65 2.87 3.01 -14.27
CA GLU A 65 3.31 4.41 -14.37
C GLU A 65 4.82 4.51 -14.42
N LYS A 66 5.53 3.74 -13.58
CA LYS A 66 6.99 3.68 -13.60
C LYS A 66 7.51 3.18 -14.93
N THR A 67 6.91 2.15 -15.50
CA THR A 67 7.31 1.61 -16.81
C THR A 67 7.07 2.64 -17.90
N ALA A 68 5.88 3.25 -17.94
CA ALA A 68 5.56 4.31 -18.90
C ALA A 68 6.50 5.52 -18.78
N MET A 69 6.91 5.89 -17.57
CA MET A 69 7.90 6.94 -17.33
C MET A 69 9.29 6.55 -17.84
N LEU A 70 9.73 5.32 -17.61
CA LEU A 70 11.02 4.84 -18.10
C LEU A 70 11.06 4.81 -19.64
N GLU A 71 9.97 4.39 -20.28
CA GLU A 71 9.81 4.44 -21.73
C GLU A 71 9.88 5.88 -22.26
N LEU A 72 9.16 6.82 -21.62
CA LEU A 72 9.18 8.23 -22.00
C LEU A 72 10.59 8.85 -21.89
N LEU A 73 11.40 8.36 -20.96
CA LEU A 73 12.76 8.83 -20.71
C LEU A 73 13.83 8.06 -21.51
N ASP A 74 13.44 7.10 -22.36
CA ASP A 74 14.33 6.20 -23.10
C ASP A 74 15.33 5.47 -22.18
N VAL A 75 14.89 5.14 -20.96
CA VAL A 75 15.68 4.40 -19.97
C VAL A 75 15.31 2.91 -20.05
N PRO A 76 16.24 2.03 -20.39
CA PRO A 76 15.98 0.59 -20.39
C PRO A 76 15.56 0.10 -19.00
N VAL A 77 14.51 -0.72 -18.93
CA VAL A 77 14.03 -1.33 -17.67
C VAL A 77 15.14 -2.15 -16.98
N SER A 78 16.12 -2.67 -17.72
CA SER A 78 17.31 -3.34 -17.16
C SER A 78 18.19 -2.45 -16.27
N LYS A 79 18.07 -1.12 -16.41
CA LYS A 79 18.76 -0.14 -15.54
C LYS A 79 17.90 0.28 -14.34
N TYR A 80 16.65 -0.15 -14.27
CA TYR A 80 15.78 0.09 -13.12
C TYR A 80 16.17 -0.82 -11.96
N GLN A 81 16.60 -0.23 -10.85
CA GLN A 81 16.74 -0.92 -9.58
C GLN A 81 15.62 -0.45 -8.64
N PRO A 82 14.64 -1.31 -8.31
CA PRO A 82 13.66 -0.97 -7.29
C PRO A 82 14.40 -0.72 -5.98
N THR A 83 14.26 0.47 -5.42
CA THR A 83 14.86 0.79 -4.13
C THR A 83 14.10 0.03 -3.05
N THR A 84 14.56 -1.17 -2.68
CA THR A 84 14.10 -1.91 -1.49
C THR A 84 14.60 -1.27 -0.20
N SER A 85 15.53 -0.32 -0.29
CA SER A 85 15.99 0.48 0.82
C SER A 85 15.05 1.68 1.03
N PRO A 86 14.58 1.94 2.27
CA PRO A 86 13.90 3.19 2.57
C PRO A 86 14.78 4.36 2.11
N PRO A 87 14.22 5.40 1.46
CA PRO A 87 14.98 6.59 1.08
C PRO A 87 15.89 7.03 2.23
N ARG A 88 17.17 7.32 1.95
CA ARG A 88 18.10 7.83 2.99
C ARG A 88 17.56 9.11 3.67
N LEU A 89 16.63 9.79 2.99
CA LEU A 89 15.92 10.98 3.43
C LEU A 89 14.55 10.70 4.08
N LEU A 90 14.20 9.45 4.44
CA LEU A 90 12.95 9.22 5.14
C LEU A 90 12.95 9.91 6.50
N PRO A 91 11.94 10.73 6.79
CA PRO A 91 11.78 11.36 8.09
C PRO A 91 11.78 10.31 9.21
N ARG A 92 12.36 10.66 10.37
CA ARG A 92 12.39 9.78 11.55
C ARG A 92 11.01 9.20 11.92
N TRP A 93 9.94 9.97 11.69
CA TRP A 93 8.56 9.54 11.98
C TRP A 93 8.11 8.34 11.13
N TRP A 94 8.61 8.17 9.90
CA TRP A 94 8.24 7.02 9.05
C TRP A 94 8.80 5.71 9.61
N ARG A 95 10.07 5.72 10.03
CA ARG A 95 10.72 4.56 10.69
C ARG A 95 10.01 4.19 11.99
N GLN A 96 9.61 5.18 12.78
CA GLN A 96 8.81 4.97 13.98
C GLN A 96 7.45 4.35 13.64
N CYS A 97 6.79 4.84 12.59
CA CYS A 97 5.48 4.36 12.17
C CYS A 97 5.48 2.87 11.82
N VAL A 98 6.45 2.43 11.00
CA VAL A 98 6.64 1.03 10.62
C VAL A 98 6.98 0.16 11.83
N THR A 99 7.87 0.65 12.71
CA THR A 99 8.33 -0.12 13.88
C THR A 99 7.21 -0.34 14.90
N ASP A 100 6.41 0.70 15.17
CA ASP A 100 5.29 0.61 16.11
C ASP A 100 4.15 -0.27 15.54
N CYS A 101 3.90 -0.22 14.23
CA CYS A 101 2.92 -1.07 13.57
C CYS A 101 3.27 -2.57 13.74
N MET A 102 4.56 -2.91 13.73
CA MET A 102 5.02 -4.29 13.99
C MET A 102 4.99 -4.69 15.47
N ARG A 103 5.01 -3.74 16.41
CA ARG A 103 5.05 -4.00 17.87
C ARG A 103 3.66 -4.20 18.52
N HIS A 104 2.59 -3.84 17.83
CA HIS A 104 1.21 -4.06 18.29
C HIS A 104 0.53 -5.26 17.62
N ARG A 105 1.33 -6.23 17.15
CA ARG A 105 0.88 -7.56 16.75
C ARG A 105 0.48 -8.38 17.97
#